data_AF-A0AA41V149-F1
#
_entry.id   AF-A0AA41V149-F1
#
_cell.length_a   1.000
_cell.length_b   1.000
_cell.length_c   1.000
_cell.angle_alpha   90.00
_cell.angle_beta   90.00
_cell.angle_gamma   90.00
#
_symmetry.space_group_name_H-M   'P 1'
#
loop_
_entity.id
_entity.type
_entity.pdbx_description
1 polymer ?
#
loop_
_entity_poly.entity_id
_entity_poly.type
_entity_poly.pdbx_seq_one_letter_code
_entity_poly.pdbx_strand_id
1 'polypeptide(L)'
;MSEKRIIWDESGNDYAQFVKELGVLRARADASRSREEAFDGQMAIGRVLYEHQLFREALVSFKRACELQPTDIRPHFRAGNCNYVLGKHKEAKEEFLLALDAAEIGGNQWAYLLPQIHVNLGISLEGEGMVLSACENYREAAILCPTHFRALKLLGSALFGVGEYRAAEKALEEAIFLKSDYADAHCDLGSALHAMGEDERAIQEFQKAIDLKTGHVDALYNLGGLYMDMGRYQRASEMYTRVLSVCPNNWRAQLNKAVALFGAGESDDAKKALKEAFKMTNRVELHDAIAHLKQLQKKRPKLKANAGGEVEAPFIIVEPSKFKRVDTRTTPRQDLANALEIRAFQRLTRLSRCEVELLKKEMNETDVPVSYSGSGIPEKSIRKAALEVILRRLLHFLKPETFQGAVKVINERILSVMDGSGVGRVDLGMFFAILAPICGSSSDKRKRIVFDALMWRPVNEGVGQIRRVDALSYMKLLRAVYIPSQGVSEMLEVHGDDDTSVISFPEFVVMFDDPDWGFGIMSTLGKLEIKDRTRHGNHACSVCRYPVIGSRFKEVKAHFSLCNQCYSEGKVPSSSKQDEYRFREYGTEREAMKDKCMFFNLHSKNSSEDDL
;
A
#
# COMPACT_ATOMS: atom_id res chain seq x y z
N MET A 1 -48.28 17.98 6.65
CA MET A 1 -48.36 17.07 7.82
C MET A 1 -46.96 16.57 8.09
N SER A 2 -46.47 16.64 9.33
CA SER A 2 -45.16 16.11 9.72
C SER A 2 -45.09 14.62 9.37
N GLU A 3 -44.42 14.26 8.28
CA GLU A 3 -44.20 12.87 7.88
C GLU A 3 -43.40 12.16 8.96
N LYS A 4 -44.11 11.45 9.85
CA LYS A 4 -43.47 10.50 10.75
C LYS A 4 -42.84 9.43 9.89
N ARG A 5 -41.51 9.43 9.82
CA ARG A 5 -40.71 8.39 9.18
C ARG A 5 -41.10 7.04 9.79
N ILE A 6 -41.74 6.20 9.00
CA ILE A 6 -42.13 4.85 9.41
C ILE A 6 -40.86 4.00 9.41
N ILE A 7 -40.46 3.52 10.60
CA ILE A 7 -39.37 2.55 10.74
C ILE A 7 -40.03 1.17 10.66
N TRP A 8 -39.73 0.44 9.59
CA TRP A 8 -40.25 -0.90 9.38
C TRP A 8 -39.40 -1.92 10.16
N ASP A 9 -40.05 -2.79 10.92
CA ASP A 9 -39.45 -4.03 11.38
C ASP A 9 -39.59 -5.07 10.26
N GLU A 10 -38.50 -5.32 9.53
CA GLU A 10 -38.48 -6.26 8.40
C GLU A 10 -38.84 -7.71 8.79
N SER A 11 -38.87 -8.02 10.09
CA SER A 11 -39.26 -9.34 10.62
C SER A 11 -40.72 -9.42 11.09
N GLY A 12 -41.42 -8.29 11.11
CA GLY A 12 -42.79 -8.19 11.62
C GLY A 12 -43.87 -8.57 10.61
N ASN A 13 -45.04 -8.98 11.11
CA ASN A 13 -46.22 -9.30 10.29
C ASN A 13 -46.69 -8.12 9.43
N ASP A 14 -46.58 -6.89 9.94
CA ASP A 14 -47.00 -5.69 9.20
C ASP A 14 -46.12 -5.46 7.97
N TYR A 15 -44.81 -5.71 8.07
CA TYR A 15 -43.91 -5.65 6.93
C TYR A 15 -44.19 -6.77 5.93
N ALA A 16 -44.46 -7.99 6.40
CA ALA A 16 -44.83 -9.10 5.52
C ALA A 16 -46.14 -8.82 4.76
N GLN A 17 -47.15 -8.23 5.42
CA GLN A 17 -48.39 -7.81 4.79
C GLN A 17 -48.15 -6.68 3.78
N PHE A 18 -47.34 -5.69 4.14
CA PHE A 18 -46.92 -4.62 3.23
C PHE A 18 -46.23 -5.17 1.97
N VAL A 19 -45.27 -6.09 2.11
CA VAL A 19 -44.58 -6.72 0.97
C VAL A 19 -45.55 -7.49 0.07
N LYS A 20 -46.55 -8.16 0.66
CA LYS A 20 -47.61 -8.85 -0.09
C LYS A 20 -48.45 -7.87 -0.92
N GLU A 21 -48.89 -6.76 -0.32
CA GLU A 21 -49.66 -5.71 -1.01
C GLU A 21 -48.82 -5.00 -2.08
N LEU A 22 -47.55 -4.75 -1.80
CA LEU A 22 -46.59 -4.22 -2.75
C LEU A 22 -46.40 -5.15 -3.95
N GLY A 23 -46.40 -6.47 -3.73
CA GLY A 23 -46.38 -7.47 -4.81
C GLY A 23 -47.58 -7.35 -5.75
N VAL A 24 -48.79 -7.10 -5.21
CA VAL A 24 -49.99 -6.85 -6.02
C VAL A 24 -49.85 -5.57 -6.84
N LEU A 25 -49.28 -4.51 -6.26
CA LEU A 25 -49.05 -3.26 -6.97
C LEU A 25 -48.04 -3.42 -8.13
N ARG A 26 -46.94 -4.13 -7.90
CA ARG A 26 -45.95 -4.47 -8.94
C ARG A 26 -46.57 -5.28 -10.07
N ALA A 27 -47.36 -6.31 -9.73
CA ALA A 27 -48.06 -7.13 -10.73
C ALA A 27 -49.04 -6.29 -11.57
N ARG A 28 -49.72 -5.33 -10.96
CA ARG A 28 -50.60 -4.39 -11.68
C ARG A 28 -49.81 -3.48 -12.62
N ALA A 29 -48.63 -2.99 -12.20
CA ALA A 29 -47.75 -2.22 -13.07
C ALA A 29 -47.26 -3.07 -14.26
N ASP A 30 -46.83 -4.31 -14.03
CA ASP A 30 -46.40 -5.22 -15.10
C ASP A 30 -47.54 -5.59 -16.07
N ALA A 31 -48.79 -5.59 -15.62
CA ALA A 31 -49.98 -5.85 -16.44
C ALA A 31 -50.50 -4.63 -17.22
N SER A 32 -49.72 -3.55 -17.31
CA SER A 32 -50.08 -2.34 -18.07
C SER A 32 -50.17 -2.62 -19.57
N ARG A 33 -50.79 -1.70 -20.33
CA ARG A 33 -51.12 -1.93 -21.75
C ARG A 33 -49.90 -1.88 -22.65
N SER A 34 -48.85 -1.17 -22.23
CA SER A 34 -47.59 -1.05 -22.94
C SER A 34 -46.40 -1.34 -22.04
N ARG A 35 -45.27 -1.69 -22.67
CA ARG A 35 -43.98 -1.89 -22.00
C ARG A 35 -43.47 -0.58 -21.35
N GLU A 36 -43.82 0.56 -21.93
CA GLU A 36 -43.48 1.89 -21.41
C GLU A 36 -44.30 2.24 -20.15
N GLU A 37 -45.60 1.98 -20.15
CA GLU A 37 -46.44 2.16 -18.96
C GLU A 37 -45.99 1.24 -17.81
N ALA A 38 -45.63 -0.01 -18.12
CA ALA A 38 -45.09 -0.94 -17.13
C ALA A 38 -43.75 -0.44 -16.56
N PHE A 39 -42.88 0.11 -17.42
CA PHE A 39 -41.62 0.71 -17.02
C PHE A 39 -41.83 1.90 -16.09
N ASP A 40 -42.69 2.84 -16.46
CA ASP A 40 -43.00 4.03 -15.65
C ASP A 40 -43.62 3.66 -14.31
N GLY A 41 -44.50 2.66 -14.30
CA GLY A 41 -45.09 2.11 -13.09
C GLY A 41 -44.03 1.53 -12.13
N GLN A 42 -43.14 0.68 -12.64
CA GLN A 42 -42.06 0.11 -11.83
C GLN A 42 -41.06 1.16 -11.35
N MET A 43 -40.73 2.14 -12.20
CA MET A 43 -39.89 3.27 -11.83
C MET A 43 -40.52 4.12 -10.73
N ALA A 44 -41.83 4.40 -10.80
CA ALA A 44 -42.54 5.15 -9.78
C ALA A 44 -42.56 4.41 -8.44
N ILE A 45 -42.88 3.11 -8.44
CA ILE A 45 -42.85 2.27 -7.25
C ILE A 45 -41.44 2.28 -6.62
N GLY A 46 -40.41 2.03 -7.42
CA GLY A 46 -39.03 2.01 -6.96
C GLY A 46 -38.59 3.34 -6.33
N ARG A 47 -38.95 4.48 -6.93
CA ARG A 47 -38.62 5.82 -6.39
C ARG A 47 -39.24 6.08 -5.02
N VAL A 48 -40.53 5.80 -4.86
CA VAL A 48 -41.24 5.98 -3.59
C VAL A 48 -40.61 5.11 -2.50
N LEU A 49 -40.34 3.84 -2.80
CA LEU A 49 -39.67 2.95 -1.86
C LEU A 49 -38.28 3.44 -1.46
N TYR A 50 -37.52 3.98 -2.42
CA TYR A 50 -36.18 4.54 -2.18
C TYR A 50 -36.23 5.75 -1.24
N GLU A 51 -37.17 6.67 -1.45
CA GLU A 51 -37.38 7.86 -0.60
C GLU A 51 -37.73 7.47 0.84
N HIS A 52 -38.50 6.38 1.01
CA HIS A 52 -38.79 5.77 2.30
C HIS A 52 -37.69 4.85 2.85
N GLN A 53 -36.54 4.78 2.18
CA GLN A 53 -35.37 3.98 2.57
C GLN A 53 -35.61 2.46 2.61
N LEU A 54 -36.62 1.99 1.89
CA LEU A 54 -36.90 0.57 1.65
C LEU A 54 -36.05 0.07 0.48
N PHE A 55 -34.72 0.12 0.62
CA PHE A 55 -33.78 -0.08 -0.49
C PHE A 55 -33.84 -1.50 -1.10
N ARG A 56 -34.14 -2.52 -0.28
CA ARG A 56 -34.31 -3.90 -0.77
C ARG A 56 -35.50 -4.00 -1.73
N GLU A 57 -36.61 -3.37 -1.36
CA GLU A 57 -37.83 -3.38 -2.19
C GLU A 57 -37.71 -2.43 -3.38
N ALA A 58 -37.09 -1.26 -3.21
CA ALA A 58 -36.81 -0.35 -4.32
C ALA A 58 -35.97 -1.05 -5.40
N LEU A 59 -34.96 -1.83 -4.99
CA LEU A 59 -34.10 -2.58 -5.90
C LEU A 59 -34.88 -3.57 -6.77
N VAL A 60 -35.88 -4.28 -6.23
CA VAL A 60 -36.71 -5.23 -7.01
C VAL A 60 -37.43 -4.50 -8.16
N SER A 61 -38.03 -3.34 -7.87
CA SER A 61 -38.74 -2.56 -8.88
C SER A 61 -37.78 -1.92 -9.89
N PHE A 62 -36.61 -1.43 -9.47
CA PHE A 62 -35.61 -0.91 -10.42
C PHE A 62 -35.03 -2.00 -11.31
N LYS A 63 -34.75 -3.20 -10.79
CA LYS A 63 -34.31 -4.34 -11.60
C LYS A 63 -35.34 -4.73 -12.64
N ARG A 64 -36.62 -4.75 -12.27
CA ARG A 64 -37.71 -4.96 -13.23
C ARG A 64 -37.75 -3.87 -14.29
N ALA A 65 -37.54 -2.61 -13.91
CA ALA A 65 -37.43 -1.51 -14.87
C ALA A 65 -36.23 -1.67 -15.83
N CYS A 66 -35.07 -2.16 -15.36
CA CYS A 66 -33.93 -2.50 -16.23
C CYS A 66 -34.32 -3.58 -17.27
N GLU A 67 -35.06 -4.61 -16.88
CA GLU A 67 -35.53 -5.65 -17.81
C GLU A 67 -36.49 -5.08 -18.87
N LEU A 68 -37.36 -4.15 -18.45
CA LEU A 68 -38.31 -3.50 -19.34
C LEU A 68 -37.62 -2.52 -20.30
N GLN A 69 -36.60 -1.77 -19.89
CA GLN A 69 -35.85 -0.88 -20.78
C GLN A 69 -34.34 -0.96 -20.46
N PRO A 70 -33.59 -1.92 -21.04
CA PRO A 70 -32.18 -2.12 -20.72
C PRO A 70 -31.25 -0.98 -21.15
N THR A 71 -31.67 -0.17 -22.13
CA THR A 71 -30.90 0.97 -22.62
C THR A 71 -31.23 2.27 -21.88
N ASP A 72 -32.11 2.24 -20.88
CA ASP A 72 -32.38 3.41 -20.05
C ASP A 72 -31.39 3.46 -18.87
N ILE A 73 -30.69 4.57 -18.74
CA ILE A 73 -29.64 4.79 -17.73
C ILE A 73 -30.24 4.84 -16.31
N ARG A 74 -31.45 5.38 -16.15
CA ARG A 74 -32.07 5.71 -14.86
C ARG A 74 -32.31 4.49 -13.96
N PRO A 75 -32.91 3.38 -14.42
CA PRO A 75 -33.14 2.21 -13.56
C PRO A 75 -31.82 1.57 -13.11
N HIS A 76 -30.81 1.46 -13.99
CA HIS A 76 -29.48 0.95 -13.64
C HIS A 76 -28.79 1.82 -12.58
N PHE A 77 -28.76 3.14 -12.80
CA PHE A 77 -28.19 4.08 -11.83
C PHE A 77 -28.88 3.97 -10.46
N ARG A 78 -30.22 3.87 -10.42
CA ARG A 78 -30.97 3.73 -9.16
C ARG A 78 -30.79 2.36 -8.50
N ALA A 79 -30.72 1.28 -9.27
CA ALA A 79 -30.41 -0.06 -8.77
C ALA A 79 -29.01 -0.10 -8.16
N GLY A 80 -28.02 0.51 -8.80
CA GLY A 80 -26.66 0.68 -8.26
C GLY A 80 -26.66 1.43 -6.93
N ASN A 81 -27.42 2.54 -6.83
CA ASN A 81 -27.57 3.28 -5.58
C ASN A 81 -28.19 2.44 -4.46
N CYS A 82 -29.20 1.60 -4.76
CA CYS A 82 -29.76 0.67 -3.78
C CYS A 82 -28.71 -0.34 -3.31
N ASN A 83 -27.99 -0.98 -4.23
CA ASN A 83 -26.94 -1.95 -3.91
C ASN A 83 -25.85 -1.33 -3.03
N TYR A 84 -25.43 -0.10 -3.34
CA TYR A 84 -24.44 0.63 -2.56
C TYR A 84 -24.88 0.83 -1.10
N VAL A 85 -26.10 1.32 -0.88
CA VAL A 85 -26.63 1.53 0.49
C VAL A 85 -26.81 0.21 1.24
N LEU A 86 -27.09 -0.88 0.53
CA LEU A 86 -27.16 -2.23 1.09
C LEU A 86 -25.77 -2.86 1.38
N GLY A 87 -24.67 -2.14 1.14
CA GLY A 87 -23.30 -2.63 1.33
C GLY A 87 -22.82 -3.62 0.25
N LYS A 88 -23.58 -3.76 -0.84
CA LYS A 88 -23.29 -4.64 -1.97
C LYS A 88 -22.45 -3.91 -3.02
N HIS A 89 -21.20 -3.59 -2.68
CA HIS A 89 -20.33 -2.76 -3.51
C HIS A 89 -20.04 -3.36 -4.90
N LYS A 90 -19.85 -4.68 -4.99
CA LYS A 90 -19.65 -5.39 -6.25
C LYS A 90 -20.86 -5.25 -7.19
N GLU A 91 -22.06 -5.52 -6.69
CA GLU A 91 -23.31 -5.42 -7.45
C GLU A 91 -23.63 -3.96 -7.80
N ALA A 92 -23.29 -3.01 -6.92
CA ALA A 92 -23.43 -1.59 -7.20
C ALA A 92 -22.53 -1.17 -8.38
N LYS A 93 -21.25 -1.57 -8.35
CA LYS A 93 -20.31 -1.34 -9.44
C LYS A 93 -20.81 -1.93 -10.77
N GLU A 94 -21.30 -3.16 -10.76
CA GLU A 94 -21.85 -3.81 -11.96
C GLU A 94 -23.05 -3.03 -12.54
N GLU A 95 -23.97 -2.56 -11.70
CA GLU A 95 -25.08 -1.73 -12.16
C GLU A 95 -24.66 -0.37 -12.71
N PHE A 96 -23.64 0.27 -12.12
CA PHE A 96 -23.14 1.53 -12.64
C PHE A 96 -22.41 1.37 -13.98
N LEU A 97 -21.73 0.24 -14.21
CA LEU A 97 -21.15 -0.09 -15.52
C LEU A 97 -22.26 -0.28 -16.56
N LEU A 98 -23.33 -1.02 -16.23
CA LEU A 98 -24.49 -1.15 -17.12
C LEU A 98 -25.16 0.20 -17.41
N ALA A 99 -25.18 1.12 -16.45
CA ALA A 99 -25.68 2.47 -16.66
C ALA A 99 -24.82 3.28 -17.65
N LEU A 100 -23.50 3.08 -17.66
CA LEU A 100 -22.60 3.69 -18.64
C LEU A 100 -22.77 3.05 -20.03
N ASP A 101 -22.85 1.72 -20.11
CA ASP A 101 -23.09 1.01 -21.37
C ASP A 101 -24.44 1.45 -21.99
N ALA A 102 -25.48 1.58 -21.17
CA ALA A 102 -26.78 2.11 -21.59
C ALA A 102 -26.69 3.55 -22.11
N ALA A 103 -25.77 4.36 -21.58
CA ALA A 103 -25.58 5.73 -22.03
C ALA A 103 -24.91 5.83 -23.40
N GLU A 104 -23.95 4.95 -23.69
CA GLU A 104 -23.33 4.87 -25.00
C GLU A 104 -24.35 4.50 -26.09
N ILE A 105 -25.31 3.63 -25.77
CA ILE A 105 -26.35 3.16 -26.71
C ILE A 105 -27.52 4.15 -26.82
N GLY A 106 -28.00 4.67 -25.69
CA GLY A 106 -29.20 5.51 -25.59
C GLY A 106 -29.01 6.99 -25.98
N GLY A 107 -27.77 7.39 -26.28
CA GLY A 107 -27.43 8.77 -26.61
C GLY A 107 -27.53 9.74 -25.43
N ASN A 108 -27.54 11.04 -25.72
CA ASN A 108 -27.35 12.09 -24.71
C ASN A 108 -28.57 12.39 -23.81
N GLN A 109 -29.67 11.62 -23.87
CA GLN A 109 -30.93 11.95 -23.21
C GLN A 109 -30.80 12.10 -21.68
N TRP A 110 -29.88 11.36 -21.05
CA TRP A 110 -29.62 11.44 -19.60
C TRP A 110 -28.15 11.74 -19.28
N ALA A 111 -27.44 12.44 -20.18
CA ALA A 111 -26.03 12.77 -20.01
C ALA A 111 -25.73 13.53 -18.71
N TYR A 112 -26.70 14.30 -18.19
CA TYR A 112 -26.57 15.01 -16.91
C TYR A 112 -26.38 14.08 -15.69
N LEU A 113 -26.72 12.80 -15.80
CA LEU A 113 -26.49 11.81 -14.74
C LEU A 113 -25.06 11.24 -14.75
N LEU A 114 -24.33 11.34 -15.88
CA LEU A 114 -23.01 10.73 -16.04
C LEU A 114 -22.00 11.16 -14.97
N PRO A 115 -21.87 12.45 -14.59
CA PRO A 115 -20.96 12.83 -13.52
C PRO A 115 -21.25 12.09 -12.21
N GLN A 116 -22.54 11.95 -11.85
CA GLN A 116 -22.94 11.27 -10.62
C GLN A 116 -22.79 9.74 -10.71
N ILE A 117 -22.99 9.15 -11.90
CA ILE A 117 -22.73 7.74 -12.15
C ILE A 117 -21.24 7.44 -11.95
N HIS A 118 -20.35 8.23 -12.56
CA HIS A 118 -18.91 8.09 -12.37
C HIS A 118 -18.49 8.28 -10.92
N VAL A 119 -19.05 9.27 -10.20
CA VAL A 119 -18.80 9.41 -8.75
C VAL A 119 -19.22 8.17 -7.98
N ASN A 120 -20.43 7.64 -8.21
CA ASN A 120 -20.92 6.49 -7.44
C ASN A 120 -20.21 5.18 -7.83
N LEU A 121 -19.79 5.05 -9.09
CA LEU A 121 -18.92 3.98 -9.55
C LEU A 121 -17.55 4.05 -8.87
N GLY A 122 -16.94 5.24 -8.81
CA GLY A 122 -15.69 5.47 -8.08
C GLY A 122 -15.78 5.06 -6.62
N ILE A 123 -16.85 5.46 -5.92
CA ILE A 123 -17.06 5.10 -4.51
C ILE A 123 -17.22 3.58 -4.35
N SER A 124 -17.93 2.92 -5.27
CA SER A 124 -18.10 1.47 -5.25
C SER A 124 -16.80 0.73 -5.54
N LEU A 125 -15.96 1.28 -6.42
CA LEU A 125 -14.61 0.78 -6.70
C LEU A 125 -13.68 0.90 -5.49
N GLU A 126 -13.74 2.00 -4.74
CA GLU A 126 -13.00 2.15 -3.47
C GLU A 126 -13.44 1.10 -2.45
N GLY A 127 -14.74 0.78 -2.36
CA GLY A 127 -15.26 -0.30 -1.52
C GLY A 127 -14.69 -1.69 -1.88
N GLU A 128 -14.31 -1.89 -3.14
CA GLU A 128 -13.62 -3.09 -3.64
C GLU A 128 -12.09 -3.00 -3.54
N GLY A 129 -11.55 -1.86 -3.08
CA GLY A 129 -10.12 -1.57 -2.97
C GLY A 129 -9.45 -1.13 -4.28
N MET A 130 -10.23 -0.86 -5.33
CA MET A 130 -9.78 -0.51 -6.69
C MET A 130 -9.61 1.02 -6.83
N VAL A 131 -8.60 1.58 -6.16
CA VAL A 131 -8.46 3.04 -6.00
C VAL A 131 -7.90 3.73 -7.24
N LEU A 132 -7.05 3.08 -8.04
CA LEU A 132 -6.60 3.65 -9.33
C LEU A 132 -7.78 3.78 -10.29
N SER A 133 -8.66 2.78 -10.33
CA SER A 133 -9.89 2.78 -11.12
C SER A 133 -10.88 3.83 -10.62
N ALA A 134 -10.96 4.02 -9.29
CA ALA A 134 -11.77 5.09 -8.70
C ALA A 134 -11.27 6.48 -9.09
N CYS A 135 -9.94 6.72 -9.06
CA CYS A 135 -9.35 7.99 -9.50
C CYS A 135 -9.78 8.35 -10.93
N GLU A 136 -9.76 7.38 -11.85
CA GLU A 136 -10.17 7.63 -13.24
C GLU A 136 -11.64 8.05 -13.32
N ASN A 137 -12.52 7.36 -12.60
CA ASN A 137 -13.94 7.71 -12.60
C ASN A 137 -14.20 9.08 -11.95
N TYR A 138 -13.53 9.42 -10.85
CA TYR A 138 -13.65 10.76 -10.27
C TYR A 138 -13.12 11.85 -11.21
N ARG A 139 -12.05 11.56 -11.97
CA ARG A 139 -11.53 12.44 -13.02
C ARG A 139 -12.53 12.64 -14.15
N GLU A 140 -13.12 11.57 -14.67
CA GLU A 140 -14.18 11.67 -15.70
C GLU A 140 -15.38 12.49 -15.20
N ALA A 141 -15.81 12.29 -13.95
CA ALA A 141 -16.87 13.10 -13.35
C ALA A 141 -16.52 14.60 -13.30
N ALA A 142 -15.27 14.93 -12.95
CA ALA A 142 -14.78 16.31 -12.91
C ALA A 142 -14.63 16.91 -14.33
N ILE A 143 -14.29 16.11 -15.33
CA ILE A 143 -14.25 16.56 -16.74
C ILE A 143 -15.66 16.87 -17.25
N LEU A 144 -16.62 15.98 -16.98
CA LEU A 144 -18.01 16.13 -17.39
C LEU A 144 -18.72 17.29 -16.65
N CYS A 145 -18.33 17.56 -15.41
CA CYS A 145 -18.84 18.67 -14.61
C CYS A 145 -17.72 19.34 -13.80
N PRO A 146 -17.01 20.33 -14.38
CA PRO A 146 -15.88 21.00 -13.72
C PRO A 146 -16.21 21.74 -12.43
N THR A 147 -17.49 22.05 -12.18
CA THR A 147 -17.97 22.70 -10.95
C THR A 147 -18.33 21.70 -9.84
N HIS A 148 -18.14 20.40 -10.08
CA HIS A 148 -18.49 19.33 -9.15
C HIS A 148 -17.44 19.18 -8.04
N PHE A 149 -17.39 20.14 -7.10
CA PHE A 149 -16.42 20.18 -5.99
C PHE A 149 -16.29 18.86 -5.22
N ARG A 150 -17.39 18.10 -5.05
CA ARG A 150 -17.37 16.78 -4.39
C ARG A 150 -16.58 15.73 -5.19
N ALA A 151 -16.62 15.75 -6.52
CA ALA A 151 -15.88 14.82 -7.37
C ALA A 151 -14.39 15.15 -7.31
N LEU A 152 -14.03 16.44 -7.34
CA LEU A 152 -12.65 16.92 -7.16
C LEU A 152 -12.08 16.54 -5.80
N LYS A 153 -12.86 16.70 -4.72
CA LYS A 153 -12.46 16.25 -3.37
C LYS A 153 -12.21 14.73 -3.33
N LEU A 154 -13.13 13.94 -3.88
CA LEU A 154 -12.99 12.48 -3.95
C LEU A 154 -11.79 12.05 -4.81
N LEU A 155 -11.56 12.72 -5.95
CA LEU A 155 -10.37 12.55 -6.79
C LEU A 155 -9.10 12.81 -5.98
N GLY A 156 -9.04 13.93 -5.26
CA GLY A 156 -7.92 14.28 -4.40
C GLY A 156 -7.63 13.23 -3.33
N SER A 157 -8.67 12.79 -2.61
CA SER A 157 -8.58 11.72 -1.61
C SER A 157 -8.07 10.40 -2.22
N ALA A 158 -8.58 10.01 -3.39
CA ALA A 158 -8.17 8.78 -4.06
C ALA A 158 -6.72 8.87 -4.58
N LEU A 159 -6.31 10.02 -5.13
CA LEU A 159 -4.93 10.30 -5.57
C LEU A 159 -3.95 10.23 -4.40
N PHE A 160 -4.31 10.79 -3.24
CA PHE A 160 -3.55 10.62 -2.00
C PHE A 160 -3.45 9.13 -1.60
N GLY A 161 -4.57 8.41 -1.72
CA GLY A 161 -4.66 6.97 -1.46
C GLY A 161 -3.72 6.11 -2.31
N VAL A 162 -3.33 6.57 -3.51
CA VAL A 162 -2.40 5.88 -4.42
C VAL A 162 -1.00 6.50 -4.44
N GLY A 163 -0.73 7.50 -3.60
CA GLY A 163 0.58 8.15 -3.45
C GLY A 163 0.89 9.26 -4.45
N GLU A 164 -0.09 9.70 -5.24
CA GLU A 164 0.06 10.77 -6.24
C GLU A 164 -0.19 12.15 -5.60
N TYR A 165 0.63 12.51 -4.60
CA TYR A 165 0.36 13.63 -3.68
C TYR A 165 0.25 15.00 -4.34
N ARG A 166 1.07 15.29 -5.37
CA ARG A 166 1.00 16.57 -6.11
C ARG A 166 -0.28 16.68 -6.94
N ALA A 167 -0.75 15.58 -7.50
CA ALA A 167 -2.02 15.56 -8.24
C ALA A 167 -3.20 15.70 -7.26
N ALA A 168 -3.08 15.08 -6.06
CA ALA A 168 -4.05 15.24 -5.00
C ALA A 168 -4.19 16.70 -4.54
N GLU A 169 -3.07 17.39 -4.28
CA GLU A 169 -3.02 18.81 -3.92
C GLU A 169 -3.84 19.66 -4.89
N LYS A 170 -3.55 19.56 -6.20
CA LYS A 170 -4.26 20.33 -7.25
C LYS A 170 -5.76 20.10 -7.23
N ALA A 171 -6.20 18.85 -7.19
CA ALA A 171 -7.62 18.52 -7.18
C ALA A 171 -8.34 19.05 -5.91
N LEU A 172 -7.65 19.04 -4.76
CA LEU A 172 -8.20 19.53 -3.49
C LEU A 172 -8.24 21.07 -3.45
N GLU A 173 -7.23 21.75 -3.96
CA GLU A 173 -7.24 23.21 -4.12
C GLU A 173 -8.39 23.67 -5.03
N GLU A 174 -8.63 22.98 -6.14
CA GLU A 174 -9.78 23.25 -7.02
C GLU A 174 -11.12 23.00 -6.29
N ALA A 175 -11.23 21.92 -5.51
CA ALA A 175 -12.43 21.65 -4.71
C ALA A 175 -12.69 22.75 -3.67
N ILE A 176 -11.64 23.24 -2.99
CA ILE A 176 -11.71 24.32 -1.99
C ILE A 176 -12.02 25.66 -2.67
N PHE A 177 -11.47 25.92 -3.86
CA PHE A 177 -11.80 27.12 -4.64
C PHE A 177 -13.29 27.20 -4.96
N LEU A 178 -13.89 26.08 -5.36
CA LEU A 178 -15.33 25.99 -5.64
C LEU A 178 -16.19 26.01 -4.36
N LYS A 179 -15.67 25.48 -3.26
CA LYS A 179 -16.35 25.43 -1.95
C LYS A 179 -15.38 25.68 -0.80
N SER A 180 -15.20 26.95 -0.45
CA SER A 180 -14.22 27.39 0.56
C SER A 180 -14.51 26.95 2.00
N ASP A 181 -15.77 26.62 2.32
CA ASP A 181 -16.19 26.10 3.62
C ASP A 181 -16.18 24.56 3.70
N TYR A 182 -15.46 23.89 2.80
CA TYR A 182 -15.44 22.42 2.74
C TYR A 182 -14.37 21.81 3.66
N ALA A 183 -14.71 21.66 4.94
CA ALA A 183 -13.79 21.16 5.98
C ALA A 183 -13.08 19.83 5.62
N ASP A 184 -13.79 18.88 5.02
CA ASP A 184 -13.18 17.59 4.62
C ASP A 184 -12.09 17.78 3.54
N ALA A 185 -12.26 18.74 2.61
CA ALA A 185 -11.26 19.00 1.58
C ALA A 185 -10.00 19.66 2.16
N HIS A 186 -10.16 20.56 3.14
CA HIS A 186 -9.03 21.11 3.89
C HIS A 186 -8.26 20.02 4.67
N CYS A 187 -8.97 19.06 5.27
CA CYS A 187 -8.35 17.92 5.96
C CYS A 187 -7.56 17.03 4.99
N ASP A 188 -8.14 16.72 3.83
CA ASP A 188 -7.47 15.91 2.80
C ASP A 188 -6.25 16.65 2.23
N LEU A 189 -6.34 17.98 2.03
CA LEU A 189 -5.23 18.81 1.55
C LEU A 189 -4.09 18.84 2.56
N GLY A 190 -4.39 19.02 3.85
CA GLY A 190 -3.39 18.94 4.91
C GLY A 190 -2.67 17.59 4.93
N SER A 191 -3.39 16.50 4.67
CA SER A 191 -2.81 15.15 4.60
C SER A 191 -1.86 15.00 3.40
N ALA A 192 -2.24 15.50 2.22
CA ALA A 192 -1.39 15.49 1.04
C ALA A 192 -0.13 16.34 1.22
N LEU A 193 -0.25 17.53 1.79
CA LEU A 193 0.88 18.43 2.09
C LEU A 193 1.87 17.79 3.07
N HIS A 194 1.38 17.18 4.14
CA HIS A 194 2.23 16.48 5.10
C HIS A 194 2.98 15.32 4.44
N ALA A 195 2.33 14.54 3.57
CA ALA A 195 3.01 13.47 2.83
C ALA A 195 4.12 13.97 1.89
N MET A 196 4.07 15.24 1.46
CA MET A 196 5.12 15.90 0.68
C MET A 196 6.18 16.60 1.56
N GLY A 197 6.03 16.55 2.89
CA GLY A 197 6.93 17.21 3.85
C GLY A 197 6.64 18.70 4.06
N GLU A 198 5.50 19.20 3.58
CA GLU A 198 5.09 20.61 3.70
C GLU A 198 4.30 20.85 4.99
N ASP A 199 4.93 20.52 6.12
CA ASP A 199 4.30 20.40 7.44
C ASP A 199 3.64 21.70 7.94
N GLU A 200 4.24 22.87 7.70
CA GLU A 200 3.65 24.15 8.10
C GLU A 200 2.34 24.45 7.35
N ARG A 201 2.29 24.19 6.03
CA ARG A 201 1.07 24.35 5.24
C ARG A 201 0.03 23.32 5.68
N ALA A 202 0.46 22.08 5.95
CA ALA A 202 -0.43 21.03 6.45
C ALA A 202 -1.11 21.42 7.78
N ILE A 203 -0.37 22.00 8.73
CA ILE A 203 -0.94 22.50 10.00
C ILE A 203 -2.02 23.55 9.74
N GLN A 204 -1.78 24.50 8.82
CA GLN A 204 -2.75 25.55 8.50
C GLN A 204 -4.05 24.96 7.94
N GLU A 205 -3.95 23.99 7.03
CA GLU A 205 -5.12 23.36 6.43
C GLU A 205 -5.88 22.48 7.43
N PHE A 206 -5.19 21.73 8.29
CA PHE A 206 -5.85 21.01 9.38
C PHE A 206 -6.55 21.95 10.36
N GLN A 207 -5.93 23.09 10.71
CA GLN A 207 -6.55 24.08 11.58
C GLN A 207 -7.79 24.71 10.93
N LYS A 208 -7.75 25.05 9.63
CA LYS A 208 -8.93 25.51 8.88
C LYS A 208 -10.07 24.49 8.91
N ALA A 209 -9.77 23.19 8.70
CA ALA A 209 -10.78 22.14 8.80
C ALA A 209 -11.43 22.06 10.19
N ILE A 210 -10.62 22.24 11.25
CA ILE A 210 -11.08 22.28 12.64
C ILE A 210 -11.88 23.56 12.94
N ASP A 211 -11.50 24.71 12.38
CA ASP A 211 -12.21 25.98 12.58
C ASP A 211 -13.58 25.94 11.89
N LEU A 212 -13.66 25.37 10.68
CA LEU A 212 -14.91 25.13 9.97
C LEU A 212 -15.80 24.08 10.68
N LYS A 213 -15.17 23.08 11.32
CA LYS A 213 -15.86 22.00 12.05
C LYS A 213 -15.07 21.59 13.29
N THR A 214 -15.41 22.17 14.44
CA THR A 214 -14.65 22.01 15.70
C THR A 214 -14.46 20.56 16.17
N GLY A 215 -15.43 19.69 15.83
CA GLY A 215 -15.40 18.25 16.10
C GLY A 215 -14.93 17.39 14.93
N HIS A 216 -14.18 17.92 13.97
CA HIS A 216 -13.66 17.16 12.84
C HIS A 216 -12.60 16.14 13.28
N VAL A 217 -13.03 14.88 13.46
CA VAL A 217 -12.21 13.81 14.03
C VAL A 217 -10.93 13.57 13.24
N ASP A 218 -11.01 13.45 11.91
CA ASP A 218 -9.83 13.13 11.09
C ASP A 218 -8.79 14.25 11.09
N ALA A 219 -9.21 15.52 10.96
CA ALA A 219 -8.31 16.67 11.06
C ALA A 219 -7.62 16.76 12.43
N LEU A 220 -8.36 16.54 13.53
CA LEU A 220 -7.77 16.48 14.87
C LEU A 220 -6.75 15.34 15.02
N TYR A 221 -7.11 14.15 14.51
CA TYR A 221 -6.26 12.98 14.60
C TYR A 221 -4.98 13.13 13.77
N ASN A 222 -5.10 13.64 12.54
CA ASN A 222 -3.99 13.85 11.61
C ASN A 222 -3.07 14.98 12.09
N LEU A 223 -3.63 16.08 12.61
CA LEU A 223 -2.83 17.14 13.23
C LEU A 223 -2.08 16.64 14.48
N GLY A 224 -2.71 15.78 15.27
CA GLY A 224 -2.05 15.10 16.38
C GLY A 224 -0.86 14.24 15.92
N GLY A 225 -1.03 13.50 14.82
CA GLY A 225 0.04 12.71 14.19
C GLY A 225 1.18 13.59 13.67
N LEU A 226 0.86 14.65 12.96
CA LEU A 226 1.85 15.62 12.48
C LEU A 226 2.67 16.24 13.64
N TYR A 227 2.01 16.60 14.75
CA TYR A 227 2.73 17.07 15.93
C TYR A 227 3.61 15.99 16.58
N MET A 228 3.26 14.70 16.48
CA MET A 228 4.15 13.62 16.92
C MET A 228 5.42 13.58 16.08
N ASP A 229 5.28 13.66 14.76
CA ASP A 229 6.41 13.59 13.82
C ASP A 229 7.36 14.77 13.97
N MET A 230 6.82 15.97 14.27
CA MET A 230 7.60 17.16 14.62
C MET A 230 8.17 17.16 16.05
N GLY A 231 7.94 16.11 16.85
CA GLY A 231 8.38 16.04 18.25
C GLY A 231 7.63 16.98 19.22
N ARG A 232 6.51 17.56 18.80
CA ARG A 232 5.65 18.46 19.59
C ARG A 232 4.64 17.66 20.41
N TYR A 233 5.15 16.79 21.27
CA TYR A 233 4.38 15.77 21.97
C TYR A 233 3.21 16.30 22.83
N GLN A 234 3.35 17.47 23.45
CA GLN A 234 2.27 18.04 24.26
C GLN A 234 1.06 18.41 23.41
N ARG A 235 1.29 19.10 22.28
CA ARG A 235 0.22 19.48 21.36
C ARG A 235 -0.43 18.24 20.72
N ALA A 236 0.36 17.20 20.43
CA ALA A 236 -0.19 15.94 19.96
C ALA A 236 -1.16 15.31 20.97
N SER A 237 -0.79 15.28 22.26
CA SER A 237 -1.65 14.71 23.32
C SER A 237 -2.95 15.51 23.50
N GLU A 238 -2.89 16.84 23.35
CA GLU A 238 -4.07 17.74 23.35
C GLU A 238 -5.01 17.40 22.19
N MET A 239 -4.49 17.26 20.97
CA MET A 239 -5.32 16.92 19.79
C MET A 239 -5.99 15.55 19.94
N TYR A 240 -5.26 14.53 20.40
CA TYR A 240 -5.87 13.22 20.68
C TYR A 240 -6.89 13.26 21.82
N THR A 241 -6.70 14.12 22.83
CA THR A 241 -7.71 14.35 23.88
C THR A 241 -8.98 14.96 23.29
N ARG A 242 -8.86 15.89 22.33
CA ARG A 242 -10.01 16.42 21.60
C ARG A 242 -10.71 15.34 20.76
N VAL A 243 -9.97 14.47 20.07
CA VAL A 243 -10.56 13.29 19.38
C VAL A 243 -11.39 12.45 20.35
N LEU A 244 -10.88 12.17 21.55
CA LEU A 244 -11.57 11.36 22.56
C LEU A 244 -12.80 12.07 23.15
N SER A 245 -12.86 13.40 23.14
CA SER A 245 -14.06 14.15 23.54
C SER A 245 -15.23 13.94 22.56
N VAL A 246 -14.92 13.74 21.27
CA VAL A 246 -15.91 13.46 20.21
C VAL A 246 -16.19 11.96 20.08
N CYS A 247 -15.15 11.13 20.21
CA CYS A 247 -15.20 9.67 20.10
C CYS A 247 -14.55 8.99 21.32
N PRO A 248 -15.27 8.86 22.46
CA PRO A 248 -14.71 8.35 23.72
C PRO A 248 -14.12 6.94 23.66
N ASN A 249 -14.61 6.11 22.72
CA ASN A 249 -14.19 4.72 22.55
C ASN A 249 -13.10 4.55 21.47
N ASN A 250 -12.48 5.64 20.99
CA ASN A 250 -11.40 5.56 20.01
C ASN A 250 -10.08 5.12 20.67
N TRP A 251 -9.88 3.81 20.74
CA TRP A 251 -8.68 3.22 21.36
C TRP A 251 -7.37 3.61 20.68
N ARG A 252 -7.38 3.90 19.37
CA ARG A 252 -6.18 4.33 18.64
C ARG A 252 -5.77 5.74 19.06
N ALA A 253 -6.72 6.65 19.17
CA ALA A 253 -6.47 7.99 19.71
C ALA A 253 -5.97 7.91 21.16
N GLN A 254 -6.54 7.02 21.98
CA GLN A 254 -6.08 6.78 23.34
C GLN A 254 -4.64 6.23 23.41
N LEU A 255 -4.29 5.30 22.51
CA LEU A 255 -2.93 4.79 22.38
C LEU A 255 -1.96 5.89 21.94
N ASN A 256 -2.29 6.64 20.89
CA ASN A 256 -1.40 7.69 20.38
C ASN A 256 -1.24 8.84 21.39
N LYS A 257 -2.29 9.16 22.16
CA LYS A 257 -2.18 10.04 23.33
C LYS A 257 -1.15 9.51 24.33
N ALA A 258 -1.17 8.22 24.64
CA ALA A 258 -0.20 7.62 25.56
C ALA A 258 1.23 7.67 25.01
N VAL A 259 1.42 7.43 23.71
CA VAL A 259 2.72 7.56 23.04
C VAL A 259 3.21 9.02 23.07
N ALA A 260 2.32 9.97 22.82
CA ALA A 260 2.61 11.41 22.93
C ALA A 260 3.06 11.78 24.35
N LEU A 261 2.30 11.40 25.38
CA LEU A 261 2.66 11.66 26.77
C LEU A 261 4.00 11.02 27.14
N PHE A 262 4.31 9.83 26.61
CA PHE A 262 5.61 9.21 26.81
C PHE A 262 6.75 10.02 26.18
N GLY A 263 6.56 10.50 24.95
CA GLY A 263 7.51 11.41 24.28
C GLY A 263 7.72 12.72 25.03
N ALA A 264 6.67 13.27 25.65
CA ALA A 264 6.73 14.46 26.49
C ALA A 264 7.43 14.23 27.85
N GLY A 265 7.74 12.97 28.20
CA GLY A 265 8.35 12.60 29.48
C GLY A 265 7.33 12.33 30.61
N GLU A 266 6.03 12.47 30.35
CA GLU A 266 4.92 12.26 31.28
C GLU A 266 4.59 10.75 31.42
N SER A 267 5.55 10.00 31.96
CA SER A 267 5.51 8.53 32.00
C SER A 267 4.33 7.94 32.79
N ASP A 268 3.86 8.64 33.84
CA ASP A 268 2.76 8.15 34.67
C ASP A 268 1.40 8.33 33.98
N ASP A 269 1.19 9.43 33.27
CA ASP A 269 -0.03 9.68 32.52
C ASP A 269 -0.08 8.85 31.23
N ALA A 270 1.07 8.64 30.57
CA ALA A 270 1.21 7.66 29.48
C ALA A 270 0.74 6.25 29.90
N LYS A 271 1.13 5.82 31.11
CA LYS A 271 0.74 4.51 31.65
C LYS A 271 -0.75 4.43 31.98
N LYS A 272 -1.36 5.51 32.50
CA LYS A 272 -2.83 5.57 32.69
C LYS A 272 -3.54 5.47 31.34
N ALA A 273 -3.08 6.24 30.35
CA ALA A 273 -3.67 6.24 29.03
C ALA A 273 -3.57 4.88 28.32
N LEU A 274 -2.44 4.19 28.42
CA LEU A 274 -2.28 2.81 27.91
C LEU A 274 -3.22 1.81 28.59
N LYS A 275 -3.44 1.93 29.90
CA LYS A 275 -4.41 1.07 30.61
C LYS A 275 -5.84 1.31 30.11
N GLU A 276 -6.20 2.55 29.81
CA GLU A 276 -7.50 2.89 29.24
C GLU A 276 -7.65 2.31 27.83
N ALA A 277 -6.64 2.46 26.96
CA ALA A 277 -6.64 1.84 25.63
C ALA A 277 -6.77 0.30 25.71
N PHE A 278 -6.10 -0.31 26.69
CA PHE A 278 -6.21 -1.74 26.95
C PHE A 278 -7.63 -2.13 27.42
N LYS A 279 -8.25 -1.37 28.32
CA LYS A 279 -9.65 -1.60 28.74
C LYS A 279 -10.63 -1.54 27.57
N MET A 280 -10.38 -0.69 26.57
CA MET A 280 -11.24 -0.55 25.39
C MET A 280 -11.13 -1.74 24.42
N THR A 281 -10.01 -2.45 24.37
CA THR A 281 -9.72 -3.42 23.28
C THR A 281 -9.28 -4.81 23.73
N ASN A 282 -8.78 -4.95 24.95
CA ASN A 282 -8.15 -6.15 25.49
C ASN A 282 -7.02 -6.74 24.60
N ARG A 283 -6.31 -5.88 23.84
CA ARG A 283 -5.23 -6.28 22.92
C ARG A 283 -3.93 -6.61 23.64
N VAL A 284 -3.27 -7.70 23.23
CA VAL A 284 -2.03 -8.21 23.86
C VAL A 284 -0.85 -7.26 23.64
N GLU A 285 -0.78 -6.58 22.50
CA GLU A 285 0.30 -5.65 22.17
C GLU A 285 0.35 -4.46 23.15
N LEU A 286 -0.82 -4.00 23.60
CA LEU A 286 -0.94 -2.95 24.61
C LEU A 286 -0.47 -3.45 25.99
N HIS A 287 -0.75 -4.73 26.31
CA HIS A 287 -0.25 -5.35 27.53
C HIS A 287 1.29 -5.44 27.53
N ASP A 288 1.90 -5.83 26.41
CA ASP A 288 3.35 -5.91 26.26
C ASP A 288 4.02 -4.53 26.35
N ALA A 289 3.41 -3.50 25.75
CA ALA A 289 3.86 -2.12 25.88
C ALA A 289 3.85 -1.64 27.35
N ILE A 290 2.78 -1.97 28.09
CA ILE A 290 2.68 -1.67 29.54
C ILE A 290 3.76 -2.42 30.33
N ALA A 291 4.03 -3.68 30.00
CA ALA A 291 5.07 -4.48 30.65
C ALA A 291 6.48 -3.93 30.40
N HIS A 292 6.76 -3.50 29.16
CA HIS A 292 8.03 -2.88 28.80
C HIS A 292 8.27 -1.56 29.53
N LEU A 293 7.26 -0.68 29.61
CA LEU A 293 7.35 0.56 30.39
C LEU A 293 7.65 0.31 31.87
N LYS A 294 7.05 -0.72 32.48
CA LYS A 294 7.37 -1.11 33.87
C LYS A 294 8.82 -1.55 34.02
N GLN A 295 9.40 -2.25 33.03
CA GLN A 295 10.79 -2.67 33.07
C GLN A 295 11.76 -1.48 32.91
N LEU A 296 11.44 -0.51 32.05
CA LEU A 296 12.20 0.72 31.90
C LEU A 296 12.20 1.56 33.19
N GLN A 297 11.04 1.69 33.86
CA GLN A 297 10.93 2.37 35.15
C GLN A 297 11.73 1.66 36.27
N LYS A 298 11.74 0.32 36.29
CA LYS A 298 12.52 -0.46 37.27
C LYS A 298 14.03 -0.40 37.06
N LYS A 299 14.49 -0.15 35.83
CA LYS A 299 15.91 -0.10 35.47
C LYS A 299 16.49 1.31 35.35
N ARG A 300 15.70 2.37 35.50
CA ARG A 300 16.21 3.74 35.66
C ARG A 300 16.94 3.81 37.01
N PRO A 301 18.28 3.99 37.05
CA PRO A 301 18.93 4.39 38.29
C PRO A 301 18.34 5.74 38.69
N LYS A 302 18.19 6.01 39.99
CA LYS A 302 17.97 7.37 40.49
C LYS A 302 19.21 8.20 40.13
N LEU A 303 19.28 8.71 38.91
CA LEU A 303 20.25 9.72 38.51
C LEU A 303 19.87 10.99 39.27
N LYS A 304 20.65 11.29 40.31
CA LYS A 304 20.68 12.63 40.89
C LYS A 304 20.98 13.60 39.76
N ALA A 305 20.16 14.63 39.63
CA ALA A 305 20.41 15.76 38.76
C ALA A 305 21.74 16.41 39.17
N ASN A 306 22.80 16.11 38.41
CA ASN A 306 23.92 17.02 38.27
C ASN A 306 23.86 17.56 36.85
N ALA A 307 23.87 18.88 36.76
CA ALA A 307 23.82 19.65 35.54
C ALA A 307 25.01 19.32 34.61
N GLY A 308 24.75 19.29 33.30
CA GLY A 308 25.74 19.69 32.29
C GLY A 308 26.62 18.62 31.64
N GLY A 309 26.16 17.38 31.42
CA GLY A 309 26.89 16.39 30.61
C GLY A 309 26.04 15.83 29.47
N GLU A 310 26.54 15.92 28.22
CA GLU A 310 25.93 15.27 27.06
C GLU A 310 25.79 13.76 27.31
N VAL A 311 24.58 13.24 27.11
CA VAL A 311 24.32 11.80 27.19
C VAL A 311 24.93 11.16 25.95
N GLU A 312 26.08 10.48 26.09
CA GLU A 312 26.70 9.73 24.99
C GLU A 312 25.71 8.75 24.35
N ALA A 313 25.64 8.76 23.02
CA ALA A 313 24.74 7.90 22.28
C ALA A 313 25.04 6.40 22.55
N PRO A 314 24.01 5.53 22.65
CA PRO A 314 24.18 4.11 22.99
C PRO A 314 24.86 3.28 21.90
N PHE A 315 25.07 3.85 20.71
CA PHE A 315 25.76 3.23 19.59
C PHE A 315 26.46 4.29 18.74
N ILE A 316 27.42 3.86 17.92
CA ILE A 316 28.04 4.67 16.88
C ILE A 316 27.71 4.09 15.50
N ILE A 317 27.59 4.95 14.49
CA ILE A 317 27.45 4.54 13.09
C ILE A 317 28.84 4.55 12.47
N VAL A 318 29.19 3.43 11.82
CA VAL A 318 30.53 3.21 11.29
C VAL A 318 30.46 3.03 9.78
N GLU A 319 31.41 3.68 9.10
CA GLU A 319 31.53 3.65 7.64
C GLU A 319 31.64 2.22 7.07
N PRO A 320 31.11 1.95 5.87
CA PRO A 320 31.16 0.62 5.25
C PRO A 320 32.58 0.04 5.09
N SER A 321 33.58 0.88 4.82
CA SER A 321 34.98 0.49 4.61
C SER A 321 35.62 -0.24 5.80
N LYS A 322 35.14 0.05 7.01
CA LYS A 322 35.62 -0.51 8.29
C LYS A 322 34.94 -1.85 8.64
N PHE A 323 33.93 -2.27 7.89
CA PHE A 323 33.31 -3.58 8.03
C PHE A 323 33.99 -4.58 7.10
N LYS A 324 34.75 -5.49 7.69
CA LYS A 324 35.39 -6.60 6.99
C LYS A 324 34.56 -7.87 7.16
N ARG A 325 34.48 -8.66 6.10
CA ARG A 325 33.82 -9.97 6.11
C ARG A 325 34.84 -11.03 6.48
N VAL A 326 34.46 -11.97 7.34
CA VAL A 326 35.32 -13.10 7.72
C VAL A 326 35.39 -14.12 6.60
N ASP A 327 34.31 -14.30 5.84
CA ASP A 327 34.23 -15.21 4.70
C ASP A 327 33.31 -14.63 3.59
N THR A 328 33.33 -15.27 2.42
CA THR A 328 32.46 -14.92 1.28
C THR A 328 30.99 -15.25 1.53
N ARG A 329 30.68 -16.02 2.59
CA ARG A 329 29.30 -16.36 2.97
C ARG A 329 28.60 -15.22 3.70
N THR A 330 29.37 -14.38 4.38
CA THR A 330 28.88 -13.21 5.10
C THR A 330 28.38 -12.17 4.10
N THR A 331 27.11 -11.81 4.23
CA THR A 331 26.43 -10.89 3.31
C THR A 331 27.02 -9.47 3.42
N PRO A 332 27.32 -8.80 2.29
CA PRO A 332 27.70 -7.39 2.28
C PRO A 332 26.61 -6.50 2.90
N ARG A 333 27.03 -5.42 3.55
CA ARG A 333 26.09 -4.50 4.22
C ARG A 333 25.10 -3.86 3.27
N GLN A 334 25.58 -3.40 2.10
CA GLN A 334 24.76 -2.72 1.12
C GLN A 334 23.72 -3.67 0.51
N ASP A 335 24.13 -4.86 0.09
CA ASP A 335 23.24 -5.89 -0.44
C ASP A 335 22.17 -6.27 0.59
N LEU A 336 22.56 -6.37 1.87
CA LEU A 336 21.61 -6.65 2.94
C LEU A 336 20.63 -5.48 3.13
N ALA A 337 21.07 -4.22 3.06
CA ALA A 337 20.19 -3.06 3.14
C ALA A 337 19.15 -3.08 2.02
N ASN A 338 19.59 -3.21 0.77
CA ASN A 338 18.72 -3.29 -0.41
C ASN A 338 17.74 -4.48 -0.30
N ALA A 339 18.24 -5.66 0.08
CA ALA A 339 17.40 -6.84 0.24
C ALA A 339 16.37 -6.67 1.38
N LEU A 340 16.72 -6.01 2.49
CA LEU A 340 15.78 -5.72 3.58
C LEU A 340 14.67 -4.77 3.14
N GLU A 341 14.98 -3.76 2.32
CA GLU A 341 13.96 -2.90 1.70
C GLU A 341 13.00 -3.70 0.82
N ILE A 342 13.52 -4.57 -0.04
CA ILE A 342 12.69 -5.45 -0.88
C ILE A 342 11.86 -6.41 -0.03
N ARG A 343 12.41 -6.93 1.07
CA ARG A 343 11.65 -7.75 2.04
C ARG A 343 10.56 -6.95 2.74
N ALA A 344 10.79 -5.67 3.04
CA ALA A 344 9.74 -4.79 3.55
C ALA A 344 8.64 -4.58 2.51
N PHE A 345 9.02 -4.30 1.25
CA PHE A 345 8.12 -4.17 0.12
C PHE A 345 7.26 -5.43 -0.08
N GLN A 346 7.87 -6.62 -0.17
CA GLN A 346 7.16 -7.90 -0.28
C GLN A 346 6.20 -8.16 0.90
N ARG A 347 6.54 -7.69 2.11
CA ARG A 347 5.65 -7.83 3.28
C ARG A 347 4.43 -6.93 3.18
N LEU A 348 4.58 -5.71 2.66
CA LEU A 348 3.49 -4.77 2.46
C LEU A 348 2.58 -5.21 1.30
N THR A 349 3.16 -5.59 0.16
CA THR A 349 2.43 -5.94 -1.06
C THR A 349 1.94 -7.39 -1.09
N ARG A 350 2.50 -8.25 -0.24
CA ARG A 350 2.27 -9.71 -0.22
C ARG A 350 2.67 -10.43 -1.51
N LEU A 351 3.49 -9.81 -2.37
CA LEU A 351 3.95 -10.39 -3.64
C LEU A 351 4.73 -11.70 -3.47
N SER A 352 5.37 -11.93 -2.32
CA SER A 352 6.02 -13.22 -2.03
C SER A 352 5.04 -14.41 -1.96
N ARG A 353 3.73 -14.16 -1.88
CA ARG A 353 2.66 -15.18 -1.96
C ARG A 353 2.03 -15.28 -3.35
N CYS A 354 2.34 -14.36 -4.26
CA CYS A 354 1.94 -14.43 -5.66
C CYS A 354 2.89 -15.38 -6.38
N GLU A 355 2.41 -16.55 -6.80
CA GLU A 355 3.22 -17.48 -7.59
C GLU A 355 3.60 -16.85 -8.93
N VAL A 356 4.87 -16.95 -9.31
CA VAL A 356 5.37 -16.30 -10.53
C VAL A 356 4.69 -16.80 -11.82
N GLU A 357 4.18 -18.04 -11.81
CA GLU A 357 3.42 -18.62 -12.93
C GLU A 357 2.10 -17.89 -13.20
N LEU A 358 1.53 -17.19 -12.21
CA LEU A 358 0.34 -16.36 -12.43
C LEU A 358 0.64 -15.19 -13.36
N LEU A 359 1.86 -14.64 -13.33
CA LEU A 359 2.28 -13.61 -14.28
C LEU A 359 2.27 -14.15 -15.71
N LYS A 360 2.81 -15.36 -15.90
CA LYS A 360 2.80 -16.04 -17.19
C LYS A 360 1.39 -16.33 -17.69
N LYS A 361 0.49 -16.73 -16.79
CA LYS A 361 -0.93 -16.93 -17.11
C LYS A 361 -1.58 -15.63 -17.58
N GLU A 362 -1.38 -14.53 -16.85
CA GLU A 362 -1.93 -13.22 -17.22
C GLU A 362 -1.39 -12.70 -18.56
N MET A 363 -0.12 -12.95 -18.88
CA MET A 363 0.45 -12.62 -20.20
C MET A 363 -0.22 -13.37 -21.37
N ASN A 364 -0.70 -14.58 -21.13
CA ASN A 364 -1.32 -15.42 -22.16
C ASN A 364 -2.84 -15.16 -22.29
N GLU A 365 -3.51 -14.81 -21.19
CA GLU A 365 -4.97 -14.67 -21.14
C GLU A 365 -5.46 -13.23 -21.27
N THR A 366 -4.62 -12.24 -20.95
CA THR A 366 -5.01 -10.83 -21.04
C THR A 366 -4.87 -10.35 -22.48
N ASP A 367 -5.98 -9.92 -23.08
CA ASP A 367 -5.94 -9.16 -24.32
C ASP A 367 -5.48 -7.72 -24.02
N VAL A 368 -4.42 -7.26 -24.68
CA VAL A 368 -3.76 -5.99 -24.36
C VAL A 368 -3.80 -5.08 -25.57
N PRO A 369 -4.38 -3.87 -25.45
CA PRO A 369 -4.36 -2.92 -26.56
C PRO A 369 -2.91 -2.53 -26.89
N VAL A 370 -2.49 -2.84 -28.12
CA VAL A 370 -1.19 -2.43 -28.64
C VAL A 370 -1.23 -0.93 -28.93
N SER A 371 -0.27 -0.19 -28.38
CA SER A 371 -0.13 1.24 -28.65
C SER A 371 1.11 1.45 -29.51
N TYR A 372 0.94 2.17 -30.62
CA TYR A 372 2.03 2.59 -31.49
C TYR A 372 2.44 3.99 -31.04
N SER A 373 3.51 4.10 -30.25
CA SER A 373 4.15 5.40 -29.98
C SER A 373 4.96 5.82 -31.22
N GLY A 374 5.17 7.12 -31.40
CA GLY A 374 5.86 7.69 -32.57
C GLY A 374 7.33 7.27 -32.76
N SER A 375 7.87 6.44 -31.86
CA SER A 375 9.19 5.78 -31.96
C SER A 375 9.17 4.49 -32.80
N GLY A 376 8.03 4.10 -33.36
CA GLY A 376 7.94 3.06 -34.40
C GLY A 376 7.89 1.61 -33.91
N ILE A 377 8.19 1.33 -32.63
CA ILE A 377 8.04 -0.02 -32.05
C ILE A 377 6.69 -0.12 -31.32
N PRO A 378 5.81 -1.06 -31.69
CA PRO A 378 4.56 -1.29 -30.96
C PRO A 378 4.83 -1.79 -29.53
N GLU A 379 4.31 -1.06 -28.55
CA GLU A 379 4.40 -1.42 -27.13
C GLU A 379 3.02 -1.82 -26.60
N LYS A 380 3.00 -2.83 -25.73
CA LYS A 380 1.79 -3.27 -25.01
C LYS A 380 1.51 -2.32 -23.84
N SER A 381 1.06 -1.11 -24.16
CA SER A 381 0.84 -0.01 -23.20
C SER A 381 -0.57 -0.02 -22.61
N ILE A 382 -0.66 -0.04 -21.28
CA ILE A 382 -1.91 -0.11 -20.53
C ILE A 382 -2.05 1.09 -19.56
N ARG A 383 -3.28 1.58 -19.35
CA ARG A 383 -3.55 2.59 -18.29
C ARG A 383 -3.39 1.96 -16.90
N LYS A 384 -2.88 2.72 -15.93
CA LYS A 384 -2.72 2.27 -14.52
C LYS A 384 -4.02 1.69 -13.94
N ALA A 385 -5.17 2.28 -14.23
CA ALA A 385 -6.49 1.77 -13.80
C ALA A 385 -6.81 0.37 -14.35
N ALA A 386 -6.54 0.11 -15.64
CA ALA A 386 -6.74 -1.20 -16.23
C ALA A 386 -5.71 -2.23 -15.71
N LEU A 387 -4.48 -1.80 -15.44
CA LEU A 387 -3.47 -2.62 -14.78
C LEU A 387 -3.87 -3.04 -13.36
N GLU A 388 -4.58 -2.19 -12.63
CA GLU A 388 -5.11 -2.52 -11.30
C GLU A 388 -6.02 -3.76 -11.34
N VAL A 389 -6.79 -3.96 -12.42
CA VAL A 389 -7.63 -5.15 -12.61
C VAL A 389 -6.79 -6.41 -12.73
N ILE A 390 -5.62 -6.34 -13.40
CA ILE A 390 -4.66 -7.45 -13.47
C ILE A 390 -4.05 -7.69 -12.08
N LEU A 391 -3.62 -6.63 -11.39
CA LEU A 391 -3.12 -6.72 -10.01
C LEU A 391 -4.15 -7.38 -9.07
N ARG A 392 -5.45 -7.09 -9.25
CA ARG A 392 -6.53 -7.70 -8.47
C ARG A 392 -6.63 -9.20 -8.68
N ARG A 393 -6.36 -9.70 -9.89
CA ARG A 393 -6.30 -11.16 -10.18
C ARG A 393 -5.03 -11.79 -9.60
N LEU A 394 -3.88 -11.15 -9.76
CA LEU A 394 -2.61 -11.61 -9.19
C LEU A 394 -2.65 -11.70 -7.66
N LEU A 395 -3.30 -10.71 -7.02
CA LEU A 395 -3.43 -10.59 -5.57
C LEU A 395 -4.86 -10.91 -5.08
N HIS A 396 -5.57 -11.81 -5.76
CA HIS A 396 -6.97 -12.16 -5.47
C HIS A 396 -7.22 -12.61 -4.01
N PHE A 397 -6.18 -13.08 -3.32
CA PHE A 397 -6.23 -13.51 -1.92
C PHE A 397 -6.23 -12.35 -0.91
N LEU A 398 -6.10 -11.09 -1.36
CA LEU A 398 -6.15 -9.91 -0.50
C LEU A 398 -7.58 -9.39 -0.35
N LYS A 399 -7.93 -9.00 0.88
CA LYS A 399 -9.15 -8.25 1.17
C LYS A 399 -9.02 -6.83 0.59
N PRO A 400 -10.13 -6.15 0.23
CA PRO A 400 -10.13 -4.80 -0.35
C PRO A 400 -9.16 -3.82 0.33
N GLU A 401 -9.19 -3.71 1.66
CA GLU A 401 -8.38 -2.74 2.40
C GLU A 401 -6.88 -3.08 2.33
N THR A 402 -6.54 -4.37 2.40
CA THR A 402 -5.15 -4.82 2.25
C THR A 402 -4.66 -4.74 0.80
N PHE A 403 -5.57 -4.87 -0.17
CA PHE A 403 -5.26 -4.74 -1.59
C PHE A 403 -4.96 -3.28 -1.93
N GLN A 404 -5.77 -2.34 -1.46
CA GLN A 404 -5.51 -0.90 -1.59
C GLN A 404 -4.13 -0.52 -1.07
N GLY A 405 -3.76 -0.99 0.14
CA GLY A 405 -2.43 -0.74 0.69
C GLY A 405 -1.30 -1.32 -0.16
N ALA A 406 -1.50 -2.50 -0.75
CA ALA A 406 -0.53 -3.10 -1.67
C ALA A 406 -0.41 -2.29 -2.98
N VAL A 407 -1.53 -1.86 -3.57
CA VAL A 407 -1.58 -1.05 -4.80
C VAL A 407 -0.89 0.30 -4.58
N LYS A 408 -1.13 0.99 -3.46
CA LYS A 408 -0.44 2.24 -3.12
C LYS A 408 1.08 2.08 -3.20
N VAL A 409 1.60 1.07 -2.50
CA VAL A 409 3.04 0.82 -2.40
C VAL A 409 3.62 0.38 -3.76
N ILE A 410 2.88 -0.41 -4.54
CA ILE A 410 3.25 -0.76 -5.92
C ILE A 410 3.26 0.47 -6.82
N ASN A 411 2.28 1.37 -6.70
CA ASN A 411 2.23 2.59 -7.49
C ASN A 411 3.43 3.51 -7.18
N GLU A 412 3.68 3.77 -5.90
CA GLU A 412 4.78 4.63 -5.44
C GLU A 412 6.16 4.11 -5.82
N ARG A 413 6.40 2.78 -5.79
CA ARG A 413 7.72 2.20 -6.01
C ARG A 413 7.96 1.74 -7.46
N ILE A 414 6.93 1.23 -8.14
CA ILE A 414 7.04 0.63 -9.48
C ILE A 414 6.41 1.54 -10.53
N LEU A 415 5.10 1.81 -10.43
CA LEU A 415 4.38 2.45 -11.53
C LEU A 415 4.76 3.92 -11.72
N SER A 416 5.14 4.64 -10.66
CA SER A 416 5.64 6.01 -10.72
C SER A 416 6.96 6.11 -11.49
N VAL A 417 7.87 5.15 -11.30
CA VAL A 417 9.16 5.07 -11.99
C VAL A 417 8.96 4.70 -13.46
N MET A 418 8.00 3.81 -13.74
CA MET A 418 7.67 3.40 -15.10
C MET A 418 6.94 4.51 -15.89
N ASP A 419 6.07 5.26 -15.25
CA ASP A 419 5.31 6.36 -15.83
C ASP A 419 6.04 7.70 -15.66
N GLY A 420 7.31 7.75 -16.08
CA GLY A 420 8.15 8.95 -15.94
C GLY A 420 7.62 10.18 -16.70
N SER A 421 6.74 9.98 -17.68
CA SER A 421 6.05 11.05 -18.42
C SER A 421 4.79 11.57 -17.72
N GLY A 422 4.27 10.85 -16.72
CA GLY A 422 3.04 11.21 -16.01
C GLY A 422 1.77 11.07 -16.85
N VAL A 423 1.80 10.28 -17.93
CA VAL A 423 0.66 10.08 -18.85
C VAL A 423 -0.34 9.06 -18.28
N GLY A 424 0.01 8.35 -17.19
CA GLY A 424 -0.85 7.36 -16.55
C GLY A 424 -0.84 6.01 -17.25
N ARG A 425 0.15 5.76 -18.13
CA ARG A 425 0.30 4.52 -18.90
C ARG A 425 1.66 3.88 -18.65
N VAL A 426 1.70 2.55 -18.67
CA VAL A 426 2.93 1.78 -18.47
C VAL A 426 3.02 0.62 -19.46
N ASP A 427 4.25 0.19 -19.73
CA ASP A 427 4.52 -1.02 -20.52
C ASP A 427 4.22 -2.27 -19.68
N LEU A 428 3.25 -3.09 -20.13
CA LEU A 428 2.79 -4.24 -19.37
C LEU A 428 3.82 -5.38 -19.32
N GLY A 429 4.60 -5.58 -20.39
CA GLY A 429 5.63 -6.63 -20.42
C GLY A 429 6.76 -6.29 -19.46
N MET A 430 7.17 -5.02 -19.47
CA MET A 430 8.17 -4.51 -18.53
C MET A 430 7.67 -4.54 -17.09
N PHE A 431 6.38 -4.27 -16.86
CA PHE A 431 5.78 -4.37 -15.53
C PHE A 431 5.87 -5.80 -14.97
N PHE A 432 5.50 -6.82 -15.75
CA PHE A 432 5.63 -8.22 -15.33
C PHE A 432 7.09 -8.61 -15.08
N ALA A 433 8.00 -8.15 -15.94
CA ALA A 433 9.44 -8.38 -15.77
C ALA A 433 9.96 -7.80 -14.45
N ILE A 434 9.54 -6.58 -14.05
CA ILE A 434 9.94 -5.96 -12.78
C ILE A 434 9.31 -6.65 -11.57
N LEU A 435 8.10 -7.20 -11.71
CA LEU A 435 7.39 -7.85 -10.62
C LEU A 435 7.94 -9.26 -10.32
N ALA A 436 8.33 -10.00 -11.36
CA ALA A 436 8.72 -11.41 -11.26
C ALA A 436 9.85 -11.73 -10.26
N PRO A 437 10.93 -10.92 -10.11
CA PRO A 437 12.02 -11.20 -9.17
C PRO A 437 11.59 -11.29 -7.70
N ILE A 438 10.48 -10.64 -7.33
CA ILE A 438 10.00 -10.55 -5.96
C ILE A 438 8.72 -11.37 -5.71
N CYS A 439 8.25 -12.11 -6.72
CA CYS A 439 7.15 -13.07 -6.58
C CYS A 439 7.60 -14.38 -5.92
N GLY A 440 6.66 -15.18 -5.43
CA GLY A 440 6.93 -16.50 -4.87
C GLY A 440 7.34 -17.49 -5.96
N SER A 441 8.59 -17.97 -5.93
CA SER A 441 9.08 -19.15 -6.67
C SER A 441 10.57 -19.41 -6.40
N SER A 442 11.18 -20.40 -7.08
CA SER A 442 12.65 -20.53 -7.14
C SER A 442 13.28 -19.41 -7.97
N SER A 443 14.55 -19.09 -7.69
CA SER A 443 15.33 -18.07 -8.42
C SER A 443 15.30 -18.29 -9.94
N ASP A 444 15.48 -19.52 -10.40
CA ASP A 444 15.55 -19.83 -11.83
C ASP A 444 14.20 -19.61 -12.53
N LYS A 445 13.09 -19.98 -11.87
CA LYS A 445 11.74 -19.72 -12.40
C LYS A 445 11.46 -18.23 -12.47
N ARG A 446 11.83 -17.46 -11.45
CA ARG A 446 11.68 -15.98 -11.47
C ARG A 446 12.42 -15.37 -12.66
N LYS A 447 13.70 -15.71 -12.84
CA LYS A 447 14.50 -15.25 -13.99
C LYS A 447 13.91 -15.67 -15.33
N ARG A 448 13.37 -16.89 -15.41
CA ARG A 448 12.72 -17.37 -16.64
C ARG A 448 11.48 -16.57 -16.99
N ILE A 449 10.62 -16.25 -16.01
CA ILE A 449 9.44 -15.42 -16.27
C ILE A 449 9.83 -13.99 -16.66
N VAL A 450 10.89 -13.43 -16.09
CA VAL A 450 11.43 -12.13 -16.54
C VAL A 450 11.77 -12.19 -18.03
N PHE A 451 12.53 -13.20 -18.44
CA PHE A 451 12.94 -13.38 -19.84
C PHE A 451 11.73 -13.61 -20.77
N ASP A 452 10.78 -14.45 -20.35
CA ASP A 452 9.53 -14.70 -21.07
C ASP A 452 8.70 -13.40 -21.22
N ALA A 453 8.65 -12.53 -20.21
CA ALA A 453 7.95 -11.24 -20.26
C ALA A 453 8.61 -10.25 -21.22
N LEU A 454 9.95 -10.21 -21.26
CA LEU A 454 10.70 -9.38 -22.20
C LEU A 454 10.56 -9.89 -23.65
N MET A 455 10.50 -11.20 -23.87
CA MET A 455 10.19 -11.78 -25.19
C MET A 455 8.75 -11.48 -25.64
N TRP A 456 7.80 -11.46 -24.69
CA TRP A 456 6.39 -11.20 -24.98
C TRP A 456 6.09 -9.72 -25.26
N ARG A 457 6.98 -8.81 -24.85
CA ARG A 457 6.83 -7.36 -24.96
C ARG A 457 6.67 -6.87 -26.42
N PRO A 458 7.59 -7.16 -27.37
CA PRO A 458 7.46 -6.70 -28.75
C PRO A 458 6.34 -7.44 -29.52
N VAL A 459 5.63 -6.72 -30.37
CA VAL A 459 4.66 -7.30 -31.31
C VAL A 459 5.44 -7.78 -32.55
N ASN A 460 5.81 -9.07 -32.58
CA ASN A 460 6.42 -9.80 -33.71
C ASN A 460 7.96 -9.92 -33.79
N GLU A 461 8.67 -10.16 -32.69
CA GLU A 461 10.09 -10.58 -32.76
C GLU A 461 10.28 -12.08 -32.45
N GLY A 462 11.37 -12.65 -32.99
CA GLY A 462 11.60 -14.09 -33.14
C GLY A 462 11.60 -14.92 -31.86
N VAL A 463 11.40 -16.23 -32.02
CA VAL A 463 11.28 -17.18 -30.91
C VAL A 463 12.62 -17.37 -30.20
N GLY A 464 12.69 -17.07 -28.90
CA GLY A 464 13.74 -17.56 -28.01
C GLY A 464 14.91 -16.61 -27.71
N GLN A 465 14.89 -15.37 -28.22
CA GLN A 465 15.90 -14.35 -27.93
C GLN A 465 15.24 -13.00 -27.63
N ILE A 466 15.94 -12.14 -26.91
CA ILE A 466 15.53 -10.74 -26.66
C ILE A 466 16.62 -9.80 -27.16
N ARG A 467 16.26 -8.57 -27.55
CA ARG A 467 17.27 -7.57 -27.92
C ARG A 467 18.08 -7.13 -26.71
N ARG A 468 19.38 -6.88 -26.92
CA ARG A 468 20.28 -6.44 -25.86
C ARG A 468 19.83 -5.12 -25.24
N VAL A 469 19.33 -4.19 -26.05
CA VAL A 469 18.78 -2.90 -25.61
C VAL A 469 17.60 -3.05 -24.66
N ASP A 470 16.69 -4.00 -24.91
CA ASP A 470 15.56 -4.28 -24.03
C ASP A 470 16.01 -4.84 -22.68
N ALA A 471 17.00 -5.74 -22.69
CA ALA A 471 17.58 -6.29 -21.47
C ALA A 471 18.28 -5.22 -20.62
N LEU A 472 19.05 -4.33 -21.25
CA LEU A 472 19.72 -3.22 -20.57
C LEU A 472 18.69 -2.22 -19.99
N SER A 473 17.66 -1.89 -20.76
CA SER A 473 16.56 -1.03 -20.32
C SER A 473 15.85 -1.63 -19.11
N TYR A 474 15.59 -2.93 -19.13
CA TYR A 474 15.05 -3.66 -17.99
C TYR A 474 15.96 -3.59 -16.75
N MET A 475 17.27 -3.83 -16.88
CA MET A 475 18.18 -3.76 -15.72
C MET A 475 18.22 -2.37 -15.11
N LYS A 476 18.28 -1.33 -15.95
CA LYS A 476 18.23 0.08 -15.51
C LYS A 476 16.98 0.35 -14.70
N LEU A 477 15.82 -0.08 -15.22
CA LEU A 477 14.54 0.13 -14.57
C LEU A 477 14.39 -0.71 -13.28
N LEU A 478 14.82 -1.97 -13.30
CA LEU A 478 14.82 -2.86 -12.14
C LEU A 478 15.66 -2.29 -10.98
N ARG A 479 16.84 -1.75 -11.30
CA ARG A 479 17.71 -1.10 -10.31
C ARG A 479 17.11 0.21 -9.80
N ALA A 480 16.52 1.03 -10.68
CA ALA A 480 15.81 2.24 -10.26
C ALA A 480 14.66 1.92 -9.27
N VAL A 481 13.97 0.80 -9.47
CA VAL A 481 12.88 0.35 -8.61
C VAL A 481 13.38 -0.29 -7.30
N TYR A 482 14.41 -1.13 -7.30
CA TYR A 482 14.76 -1.94 -6.12
C TYR A 482 16.12 -1.63 -5.47
N ILE A 483 17.03 -0.92 -6.15
CA ILE A 483 18.39 -0.62 -5.67
C ILE A 483 18.72 0.87 -5.85
N PRO A 484 18.05 1.78 -5.11
CA PRO A 484 18.25 3.21 -5.28
C PRO A 484 19.42 3.76 -4.43
N SER A 485 20.68 3.55 -4.84
CA SER A 485 21.89 4.35 -4.49
C SER A 485 23.15 3.58 -4.96
N GLN A 486 24.18 4.11 -5.62
CA GLN A 486 24.65 5.44 -6.02
C GLN A 486 24.84 5.45 -7.55
N GLY A 487 24.70 6.60 -8.22
CA GLY A 487 25.07 6.73 -9.64
C GLY A 487 23.97 6.45 -10.66
N VAL A 488 22.76 7.00 -10.47
CA VAL A 488 21.86 7.23 -11.63
C VAL A 488 22.60 8.09 -12.70
N SER A 489 23.57 8.88 -12.24
CA SER A 489 24.41 9.76 -13.06
C SER A 489 25.41 9.06 -14.00
N GLU A 490 25.79 7.80 -13.78
CA GLU A 490 26.74 7.09 -14.68
C GLU A 490 26.04 6.14 -15.66
N MET A 491 24.76 5.80 -15.44
CA MET A 491 23.94 5.04 -16.39
C MET A 491 23.27 5.93 -17.47
N LEU A 492 23.66 7.20 -17.54
CA LEU A 492 23.06 8.21 -18.43
C LEU A 492 23.71 8.28 -19.83
N GLU A 493 24.73 7.49 -20.11
CA GLU A 493 25.29 7.37 -21.46
C GLU A 493 25.11 5.94 -21.98
N VAL A 494 23.87 5.60 -22.37
CA VAL A 494 23.69 4.50 -23.33
C VAL A 494 24.08 5.05 -24.70
N HIS A 495 25.38 5.01 -25.01
CA HIS A 495 25.80 4.96 -26.41
C HIS A 495 25.44 3.57 -26.94
N GLY A 496 24.28 3.45 -27.58
CA GLY A 496 23.85 2.18 -28.16
C GLY A 496 22.37 2.06 -28.55
N ASP A 497 21.67 3.15 -28.89
CA ASP A 497 20.31 3.04 -29.44
C ASP A 497 20.25 2.29 -30.80
N ASP A 498 21.41 2.03 -31.42
CA ASP A 498 21.54 1.29 -32.68
C ASP A 498 22.00 -0.18 -32.52
N ASP A 499 22.17 -0.70 -31.29
CA ASP A 499 22.61 -2.10 -31.08
C ASP A 499 21.44 -3.09 -31.29
N THR A 500 21.37 -3.68 -32.48
CA THR A 500 20.36 -4.70 -32.83
C THR A 500 20.73 -6.12 -32.39
N SER A 501 21.77 -6.29 -31.56
CA SER A 501 22.18 -7.62 -31.10
C SER A 501 21.10 -8.27 -30.23
N VAL A 502 21.00 -9.58 -30.35
CA VAL A 502 20.06 -10.43 -29.60
C VAL A 502 20.82 -11.28 -28.60
N ILE A 503 20.20 -11.54 -27.45
CA ILE A 503 20.77 -12.35 -26.38
C ILE A 503 19.85 -13.52 -26.02
N SER A 504 20.48 -14.64 -25.68
CA SER A 504 19.85 -15.87 -25.22
C SER A 504 19.57 -15.85 -23.72
N PHE A 505 18.76 -16.80 -23.23
CA PHE A 505 18.45 -16.92 -21.80
C PHE A 505 19.70 -17.07 -20.90
N PRO A 506 20.71 -17.91 -21.21
CA PRO A 506 21.92 -18.00 -20.40
C PRO A 506 22.69 -16.67 -20.31
N GLU A 507 22.82 -15.94 -21.41
CA GLU A 507 23.48 -14.63 -21.44
C GLU A 507 22.71 -13.60 -20.60
N PHE A 508 21.37 -13.62 -20.71
CA PHE A 508 20.52 -12.81 -19.86
C PHE A 508 20.69 -13.12 -18.36
N VAL A 509 20.79 -14.39 -17.97
CA VAL A 509 21.01 -14.78 -16.56
C VAL A 509 22.32 -14.21 -16.03
N VAL A 510 23.39 -14.26 -16.83
CA VAL A 510 24.69 -13.64 -16.47
C VAL A 510 24.52 -12.13 -16.25
N MET A 511 23.84 -11.43 -17.16
CA MET A 511 23.56 -9.99 -17.00
C MET A 511 22.68 -9.69 -15.77
N PHE A 512 21.70 -10.55 -15.48
CA PHE A 512 20.79 -10.38 -14.34
C PHE A 512 21.49 -10.57 -12.99
N ASP A 513 22.39 -11.55 -12.89
CA ASP A 513 23.11 -11.84 -11.66
C ASP A 513 24.33 -10.93 -11.42
N ASP A 514 24.67 -10.08 -12.39
CA ASP A 514 25.75 -9.11 -12.25
C ASP A 514 25.47 -8.15 -11.07
N PRO A 515 26.39 -8.01 -10.10
CA PRO A 515 26.19 -7.16 -8.92
C PRO A 515 26.21 -5.66 -9.24
N ASP A 516 26.98 -5.27 -10.25
CA ASP A 516 27.26 -3.88 -10.58
C ASP A 516 26.21 -3.33 -11.55
N TRP A 517 25.83 -4.13 -12.55
CA TRP A 517 24.95 -3.72 -13.64
C TRP A 517 23.58 -4.41 -13.63
N GLY A 518 23.46 -5.58 -13.00
CA GLY A 518 22.25 -6.39 -12.96
C GLY A 518 21.42 -6.19 -11.69
N PHE A 519 20.64 -7.21 -11.32
CA PHE A 519 19.93 -7.25 -10.05
C PHE A 519 20.89 -7.61 -8.92
N GLY A 520 21.77 -8.61 -9.09
CA GLY A 520 22.87 -8.95 -8.17
C GLY A 520 22.50 -9.46 -6.77
N ILE A 521 21.30 -9.15 -6.28
CA ILE A 521 20.87 -9.35 -4.89
C ILE A 521 19.91 -10.53 -4.71
N MET A 522 19.55 -11.25 -5.79
CA MET A 522 18.60 -12.37 -5.76
C MET A 522 18.98 -13.44 -4.72
N SER A 523 20.27 -13.78 -4.63
CA SER A 523 20.75 -14.79 -3.68
C SER A 523 20.58 -14.34 -2.23
N THR A 524 20.86 -13.07 -1.94
CA THR A 524 20.66 -12.44 -0.63
C THR A 524 19.18 -12.36 -0.28
N LEU A 525 18.34 -11.97 -1.23
CA LEU A 525 16.88 -11.93 -1.06
C LEU A 525 16.32 -13.32 -0.73
N GLY A 526 16.71 -14.35 -1.48
CA GLY A 526 16.29 -15.73 -1.23
C GLY A 526 16.73 -16.25 0.15
N LYS A 527 17.93 -15.88 0.63
CA LYS A 527 18.37 -16.20 1.99
C LYS A 527 17.42 -15.59 3.05
N LEU A 528 17.01 -14.33 2.88
CA LEU A 528 16.11 -13.65 3.82
C LEU A 528 14.70 -14.24 3.79
N GLU A 529 14.16 -14.53 2.60
CA GLU A 529 12.83 -15.15 2.45
C GLU A 529 12.70 -16.46 3.25
N ILE A 530 13.77 -17.26 3.32
CA ILE A 530 13.82 -18.51 4.08
C ILE A 530 14.03 -18.25 5.58
N LYS A 531 14.89 -17.29 5.94
CA LYS A 531 15.44 -17.14 7.30
C LYS A 531 14.73 -16.10 8.17
N ASP A 532 13.84 -15.26 7.64
CA ASP A 532 13.18 -14.15 8.36
C ASP A 532 12.44 -14.55 9.66
N ARG A 533 12.18 -15.85 9.87
CA ARG A 533 11.50 -16.37 11.07
C ARG A 533 12.41 -17.13 12.02
N THR A 534 13.68 -17.31 11.68
CA THR A 534 14.63 -18.06 12.50
C THR A 534 15.01 -17.25 13.73
N ARG A 535 14.83 -17.81 14.93
CA ARG A 535 15.24 -17.18 16.19
C ARG A 535 16.54 -17.79 16.70
N HIS A 536 17.45 -16.95 17.19
CA HIS A 536 18.71 -17.37 17.80
C HIS A 536 18.62 -17.50 19.33
N GLY A 537 17.70 -18.33 19.82
CA GLY A 537 17.52 -18.58 21.26
C GLY A 537 17.37 -17.29 22.09
N ASN A 538 18.20 -17.14 23.12
CA ASN A 538 18.22 -15.97 24.01
C ASN A 538 19.15 -14.83 23.53
N HIS A 539 19.68 -14.90 22.31
CA HIS A 539 20.57 -13.85 21.81
C HIS A 539 19.79 -12.59 21.42
N ALA A 540 20.19 -11.46 21.99
CA ALA A 540 19.68 -10.14 21.67
C ALA A 540 20.72 -9.31 20.92
N CYS A 541 20.26 -8.40 20.07
CA CYS A 541 21.11 -7.43 19.40
C CYS A 541 21.77 -6.52 20.44
N SER A 542 23.07 -6.30 20.31
CA SER A 542 23.84 -5.50 21.25
C SER A 542 23.56 -4.00 21.15
N VAL A 543 22.94 -3.55 20.06
CA VAL A 543 22.52 -2.16 19.83
C VAL A 543 21.06 -1.96 20.25
N CYS A 544 20.10 -2.56 19.54
CA CYS A 544 18.68 -2.31 19.78
C CYS A 544 18.07 -3.15 20.92
N ARG A 545 18.82 -4.11 21.48
CA ARG A 545 18.41 -5.01 22.57
C ARG A 545 17.21 -5.92 22.27
N TYR A 546 16.67 -5.90 21.05
CA TYR A 546 15.66 -6.86 20.60
C TYR A 546 16.28 -8.25 20.37
N PRO A 547 15.52 -9.34 20.57
CA PRO A 547 15.92 -10.68 20.17
C PRO A 547 16.33 -10.74 18.69
N VAL A 548 17.42 -11.46 18.38
CA VAL A 548 17.87 -11.61 16.98
C VAL A 548 16.97 -12.60 16.26
N ILE A 549 16.25 -12.09 15.25
CA ILE A 549 15.43 -12.85 14.32
C ILE A 549 16.03 -12.67 12.92
N GLY A 550 16.13 -13.75 12.15
CA GLY A 550 16.87 -13.76 10.89
C GLY A 550 18.34 -14.14 11.08
N SER A 551 19.20 -13.67 10.18
CA SER A 551 20.65 -13.89 10.29
C SER A 551 21.24 -13.16 11.51
N ARG A 552 22.19 -13.83 12.17
CA ARG A 552 22.96 -13.26 13.29
C ARG A 552 24.36 -12.90 12.82
N PHE A 553 24.69 -11.61 12.86
CA PHE A 553 26.03 -11.11 12.53
C PHE A 553 26.86 -11.00 13.82
N LYS A 554 27.82 -11.91 14.00
CA LYS A 554 28.71 -11.92 15.16
C LYS A 554 30.01 -11.22 14.81
N GLU A 555 30.40 -10.24 15.63
CA GLU A 555 31.74 -9.67 15.54
C GLU A 555 32.75 -10.61 16.21
N VAL A 556 33.89 -10.84 15.58
CA VAL A 556 34.82 -11.90 15.99
C VAL A 556 35.74 -11.47 17.12
N LYS A 557 36.13 -10.20 17.25
CA LYS A 557 37.07 -9.73 18.27
C LYS A 557 36.40 -9.40 19.62
N ALA A 558 35.37 -8.57 19.60
CA ALA A 558 34.60 -8.10 20.75
C ALA A 558 33.36 -8.95 21.04
N HIS A 559 33.09 -9.97 20.22
CA HIS A 559 32.08 -11.02 20.48
C HIS A 559 30.62 -10.56 20.66
N PHE A 560 30.29 -9.32 20.29
CA PHE A 560 28.91 -8.85 20.27
C PHE A 560 28.16 -9.35 19.02
N SER A 561 26.83 -9.28 19.06
CA SER A 561 25.98 -9.72 17.95
C SER A 561 25.00 -8.63 17.52
N LEU A 562 24.83 -8.51 16.20
CA LEU A 562 23.89 -7.58 15.57
C LEU A 562 22.78 -8.36 14.86
N CYS A 563 21.58 -7.77 14.82
CA CYS A 563 20.51 -8.21 13.93
C CYS A 563 20.74 -7.65 12.52
N ASN A 564 19.98 -8.15 11.54
CA ASN A 564 20.04 -7.70 10.15
C ASN A 564 20.05 -6.17 10.00
N GLN A 565 19.11 -5.47 10.68
CA GLN A 565 18.95 -4.02 10.58
C GLN A 565 20.16 -3.25 11.13
N CYS A 566 20.63 -3.59 12.33
CA CYS A 566 21.76 -2.88 12.93
C CYS A 566 23.07 -3.13 12.16
N TYR A 567 23.24 -4.34 11.60
CA TYR A 567 24.39 -4.65 10.77
C TYR A 567 24.36 -3.90 9.43
N SER A 568 23.23 -3.87 8.71
CA SER A 568 23.13 -3.14 7.44
C SER A 568 23.39 -1.65 7.63
N GLU A 569 22.79 -1.04 8.66
CA GLU A 569 22.96 0.37 9.03
C GLU A 569 24.36 0.70 9.59
N GLY A 570 25.17 -0.31 9.94
CA GLY A 570 26.52 -0.10 10.48
C GLY A 570 26.55 0.39 11.91
N LYS A 571 25.50 0.09 12.68
CA LYS A 571 25.41 0.45 14.09
C LYS A 571 26.21 -0.55 14.93
N VAL A 572 27.14 -0.04 15.73
CA VAL A 572 27.91 -0.84 16.69
C VAL A 572 27.84 -0.22 18.09
N PRO A 573 27.96 -1.01 19.17
CA PRO A 573 27.95 -0.47 20.54
C PRO A 573 29.08 0.53 20.75
N SER A 574 28.78 1.68 21.38
CA SER A 574 29.79 2.71 21.69
C SER A 574 30.91 2.19 22.60
N SER A 575 30.58 1.24 23.49
CA SER A 575 31.52 0.54 24.37
C SER A 575 32.53 -0.37 23.66
N SER A 576 32.38 -0.61 22.35
CA SER A 576 33.18 -1.58 21.59
C SER A 576 33.81 -0.94 20.35
N LYS A 577 34.18 0.35 20.46
CA LYS A 577 34.81 1.12 19.38
C LYS A 577 36.14 0.47 18.96
N GLN A 578 36.26 0.17 17.67
CA GLN A 578 37.42 -0.42 17.00
C GLN A 578 37.68 0.30 15.67
N ASP A 579 38.92 0.21 15.17
CA ASP A 579 39.30 0.72 13.85
C ASP A 579 38.67 -0.10 12.71
N GLU A 580 38.62 -1.42 12.89
CA GLU A 580 37.99 -2.36 11.97
C GLU A 580 37.18 -3.41 12.71
N TYR A 581 36.07 -3.82 12.12
CA TYR A 581 35.19 -4.86 12.65
C TYR A 581 35.13 -6.04 11.69
N ARG A 582 35.25 -7.26 12.21
CA ARG A 582 35.18 -8.49 11.39
C ARG A 582 33.94 -9.27 11.76
N PHE A 583 33.00 -9.35 10.82
CA PHE A 583 31.74 -10.04 11.04
C PHE A 583 31.69 -11.41 10.35
N ARG A 584 31.07 -12.35 11.05
CA ARG A 584 30.64 -13.64 10.53
C ARG A 584 29.13 -13.75 10.64
N GLU A 585 28.49 -14.18 9.56
CA GLU A 585 27.05 -14.41 9.50
C GLU A 585 26.71 -15.85 9.89
N TYR A 586 25.68 -16.02 10.72
CA TYR A 586 25.08 -17.32 11.03
C TYR A 586 23.60 -17.29 10.69
N GLY A 587 23.13 -18.28 9.92
CA GLY A 587 21.72 -18.43 9.57
C GLY A 587 20.92 -19.21 10.59
N THR A 588 21.56 -20.04 11.41
CA THR A 588 20.92 -20.81 12.49
C THR A 588 21.84 -20.94 13.70
N GLU A 589 21.28 -21.26 14.86
CA GLU A 589 22.09 -21.52 16.06
C GLU A 589 22.93 -22.80 15.93
N ARG A 590 22.46 -23.78 15.15
CA ARG A 590 23.20 -25.01 14.87
C ARG A 590 24.48 -24.72 14.09
N GLU A 591 24.44 -23.81 13.11
CA GLU A 591 25.63 -23.36 12.38
C GLU A 591 26.63 -22.68 13.32
N ALA A 592 26.15 -21.81 14.20
CA ALA A 592 26.99 -21.14 15.19
C ALA A 592 27.65 -22.11 16.18
N MET A 593 26.94 -23.17 16.61
CA MET A 593 27.50 -24.20 17.48
C MET A 593 28.54 -25.08 16.77
N LYS A 594 28.27 -25.50 15.53
CA LYS A 594 29.24 -26.29 14.73
C LYS A 594 30.57 -25.56 14.58
N ASP A 595 30.51 -24.26 14.30
CA ASP A 595 31.68 -23.41 14.13
C ASP A 595 32.49 -23.26 15.43
N LYS A 596 31.81 -23.14 16.59
CA LYS A 596 32.48 -23.21 17.90
C LYS A 596 33.19 -24.54 18.10
N CYS A 597 32.54 -25.67 17.84
CA CYS A 597 33.12 -27.01 18.05
C CYS A 597 34.31 -27.29 17.11
N MET A 598 34.27 -26.81 15.87
CA MET A 598 35.40 -26.93 14.94
C MET A 598 36.63 -26.14 15.42
N PHE A 599 36.43 -24.96 16.01
CA PHE A 599 37.51 -24.17 16.60
C PHE A 599 38.18 -24.89 17.78
N PHE A 600 37.40 -25.61 18.59
CA PHE A 600 37.92 -26.44 19.68
C PHE A 600 38.73 -27.64 19.18
N ASN A 601 38.31 -28.30 18.09
CA ASN A 601 39.07 -29.42 17.49
C ASN A 601 40.37 -29.00 16.79
N LEU A 602 40.44 -27.76 16.27
CA LEU A 602 41.67 -27.20 15.70
C LEU A 602 42.67 -26.80 16.80
N HIS A 603 42.19 -26.27 17.93
CA HIS A 603 43.05 -25.99 19.08
C HIS A 603 43.50 -27.28 19.80
N SER A 604 42.69 -28.35 19.80
CA SER A 604 43.11 -29.63 20.39
C SER A 604 44.12 -30.40 19.55
N LYS A 605 44.20 -30.14 18.24
CA LYS A 605 45.22 -30.72 17.34
C LYS A 605 46.55 -29.97 17.37
N ASN A 606 46.51 -28.65 17.53
CA ASN A 606 47.72 -27.85 17.70
C ASN A 606 48.34 -27.96 19.11
N SER A 607 47.62 -28.52 20.08
CA SER A 607 48.18 -28.84 21.41
C SER A 607 48.72 -30.28 21.52
N SER A 608 48.81 -31.02 20.41
CA SER A 608 49.29 -32.41 20.39
C SER A 608 50.47 -32.67 19.45
N GLU A 609 51.09 -31.63 18.88
CA GLU A 609 52.29 -31.75 18.03
C GLU A 609 53.58 -31.21 18.68
N ASP A 610 53.57 -30.84 19.96
CA ASP A 610 54.76 -30.38 20.71
C ASP A 610 55.25 -31.35 21.80
N ASP A 611 54.78 -32.61 21.82
CA ASP A 611 55.35 -33.66 22.67
C ASP A 611 55.37 -35.00 21.90
N LEU A 612 56.43 -35.22 21.09
CA LEU A 612 57.21 -36.46 20.95
C LEU A 612 58.27 -36.36 19.84
#